data_AF-X1HHK8-F1
#
_entry.id   AF-X1HHK8-F1
#
_cell.length_a   1.000
_cell.length_b   1.000
_cell.length_c   1.000
_cell.angle_alpha   90.00
_cell.angle_beta   90.00
_cell.angle_gamma   90.00
#
_symmetry.space_group_name_H-M   'P 1'
#
loop_
_entity.id
_entity.type
_entity.pdbx_description
1 polymer ?
#
loop_
_entity_poly.entity_id
_entity_poly.type
_entity_poly.pdbx_seq_one_letter_code
_entity_poly.pdbx_strand_id
1 'polypeptide(L)'
;METIGSGGCKMPSNCLPTFKAIYAGVRPAKVVTLINEHDKDWINTSFRVIEWYSQMWGGRHNLIVPTNGRSVREEFWFLTEAFDPDYVYSYRKTMLDFKLSSPEEYSKWLEQQVENFIRQNPGSDREFTRESIDGEIGQFEIDRLVISDALQQEILNRLNPFHPKDHPIRDTVSALDGVHYPLTSLTKIIPNTDLVRIVDLKADFEKAIQLIIYSATGMLSSFQKNLSNELQDLHESGRLQVAEPER
;
A
#
# COMPACT_ATOMS: atom_id res chain seq x y z
N MET A 1 -58.79 50.93 -15.14
CA MET A 1 -59.67 49.99 -14.43
C MET A 1 -59.77 48.76 -15.31
N GLU A 2 -59.29 47.62 -14.80
CA GLU A 2 -59.42 46.24 -15.31
C GLU A 2 -58.77 45.91 -16.68
N THR A 3 -57.96 44.87 -16.88
CA THR A 3 -57.51 43.74 -16.04
C THR A 3 -56.15 43.26 -16.55
N ILE A 4 -55.24 42.98 -15.61
CA ILE A 4 -53.92 42.37 -15.85
C ILE A 4 -54.13 40.92 -16.26
N GLY A 5 -53.67 40.55 -17.45
CA GLY A 5 -53.68 39.18 -17.94
C GLY A 5 -52.85 38.27 -17.03
N SER A 6 -53.52 37.33 -16.37
CA SER A 6 -52.90 36.24 -15.63
C SER A 6 -52.21 35.28 -16.60
N GLY A 7 -50.95 35.58 -16.93
CA GLY A 7 -50.03 34.64 -17.55
C GLY A 7 -49.71 33.51 -16.57
N GLY A 8 -50.67 32.61 -16.38
CA GLY A 8 -50.49 31.40 -15.58
C GLY A 8 -49.39 30.55 -16.19
N CYS A 9 -48.24 30.47 -15.52
CA CYS A 9 -47.25 29.44 -15.77
C CYS A 9 -47.93 28.09 -15.47
N LYS A 10 -48.45 27.44 -16.53
CA LYS A 10 -48.91 26.06 -16.45
C LYS A 10 -47.68 25.20 -16.21
N MET A 11 -47.36 24.95 -14.95
CA MET A 11 -46.50 23.83 -14.58
C MET A 11 -47.10 22.58 -15.24
N PRO A 12 -46.34 21.83 -16.06
CA PRO A 12 -46.85 20.59 -16.62
C PRO A 12 -47.29 19.70 -15.46
N SER A 13 -48.57 19.31 -15.45
CA SER A 13 -49.24 18.55 -14.40
C SER A 13 -48.73 17.12 -14.22
N ASN A 14 -47.57 16.79 -14.79
CA ASN A 14 -46.95 15.46 -14.78
C ASN A 14 -45.51 15.44 -14.24
N CYS A 15 -45.03 16.48 -13.57
CA CYS A 15 -43.80 16.39 -12.77
C CYS A 15 -44.11 15.95 -11.33
N LEU A 16 -44.66 14.75 -11.18
CA LEU A 16 -44.71 14.09 -9.88
C LEU A 16 -43.26 13.78 -9.46
N PRO A 17 -42.81 14.15 -8.25
CA PRO A 17 -41.48 13.81 -7.78
C PRO A 17 -41.32 12.28 -7.82
N THR A 18 -40.42 11.82 -8.69
CA THR A 18 -40.14 10.39 -8.81
C THR A 18 -39.23 10.01 -7.66
N PHE A 19 -39.73 9.16 -6.75
CA PHE A 19 -38.90 8.57 -5.72
C PHE A 19 -37.78 7.77 -6.38
N LYS A 20 -36.53 8.17 -6.13
CA LYS A 20 -35.35 7.40 -6.50
C LYS A 20 -34.68 6.92 -5.23
N ALA A 21 -34.60 5.60 -5.06
CA ALA A 21 -33.80 5.01 -4.00
C ALA A 21 -32.33 5.26 -4.34
N ILE A 22 -31.64 6.01 -3.48
CA ILE A 22 -30.19 6.15 -3.53
C ILE A 22 -29.62 5.09 -2.59
N TYR A 23 -28.90 4.13 -3.17
CA TYR A 23 -28.15 3.15 -2.39
C TYR A 23 -26.73 3.68 -2.21
N ALA A 24 -26.37 3.97 -0.96
CA ALA A 24 -24.99 4.25 -0.58
C ALA A 24 -24.40 2.96 0.00
N GLY A 25 -23.39 2.41 -0.68
CA GLY A 25 -22.62 1.27 -0.21
C GLY A 25 -21.18 1.69 0.08
N VAL A 26 -20.57 1.07 1.09
CA VAL A 26 -19.12 1.19 1.31
C VAL A 26 -18.45 0.08 0.52
N ARG A 27 -17.55 0.45 -0.40
CA ARG A 27 -16.68 -0.51 -1.08
C ARG A 27 -15.24 -0.34 -0.59
N PRO A 28 -14.42 -1.41 -0.62
CA PRO A 28 -13.00 -1.26 -0.39
C PRO A 28 -12.35 -0.33 -1.42
N ALA A 29 -11.28 0.34 -1.01
CA ALA A 29 -10.51 1.19 -1.89
C ALA A 29 -9.67 0.35 -2.85
N LYS A 30 -9.69 0.72 -4.13
CA LYS A 30 -8.84 0.17 -5.17
C LYS A 30 -7.54 0.96 -5.21
N VAL A 31 -6.42 0.27 -5.09
CA VAL A 31 -5.09 0.92 -5.01
C VAL A 31 -4.19 0.43 -6.14
N VAL A 32 -3.46 1.38 -6.74
CA VAL A 32 -2.33 1.12 -7.63
C VAL A 32 -1.07 1.61 -6.92
N THR A 33 -0.01 0.80 -6.92
CA THR A 33 1.30 1.20 -6.42
C THR A 33 2.31 1.20 -7.55
N LEU A 34 2.94 2.35 -7.78
CA LEU A 34 4.01 2.54 -8.75
C LEU A 34 5.33 2.03 -8.18
N ILE A 35 6.04 1.20 -8.93
CA ILE A 35 7.38 0.69 -8.57
C ILE A 35 8.40 1.08 -9.65
N ASN A 36 9.68 1.15 -9.28
CA ASN A 36 10.72 1.46 -10.27
C ASN A 36 10.91 0.29 -11.24
N GLU A 37 10.73 0.54 -12.54
CA GLU A 37 10.94 -0.47 -13.59
C GLU A 37 12.41 -0.90 -13.73
N HIS A 38 13.35 -0.11 -13.20
CA HIS A 38 14.77 -0.41 -13.20
C HIS A 38 15.25 -1.13 -11.92
N ASP A 39 14.33 -1.50 -11.01
CA ASP A 39 14.67 -2.25 -9.81
C ASP A 39 15.14 -3.67 -10.16
N LYS A 40 16.40 -3.97 -9.83
CA LYS A 40 16.99 -5.30 -10.04
C LYS A 40 16.37 -6.38 -9.14
N ASP A 41 15.84 -5.99 -7.98
CA ASP A 41 15.17 -6.90 -7.05
C ASP A 41 13.65 -6.63 -6.99
N TRP A 42 13.05 -6.28 -8.12
CA TRP A 42 11.63 -5.94 -8.23
C TRP A 42 10.70 -7.00 -7.63
N ILE A 43 11.09 -8.29 -7.61
CA ILE A 43 10.29 -9.34 -6.98
C ILE A 43 10.20 -9.13 -5.46
N ASN A 44 11.32 -8.79 -4.80
CA ASN A 44 11.32 -8.49 -3.36
C ASN A 44 10.51 -7.23 -3.06
N THR A 45 10.65 -6.20 -3.89
CA THR A 45 9.81 -4.99 -3.82
C THR A 45 8.33 -5.35 -3.97
N SER A 46 7.99 -6.22 -4.91
CA SER A 46 6.62 -6.70 -5.09
C SER A 46 6.10 -7.45 -3.86
N PHE A 47 6.94 -8.26 -3.20
CA PHE A 47 6.56 -8.89 -1.93
C PHE A 47 6.22 -7.87 -0.84
N ARG A 48 6.98 -6.77 -0.74
CA ARG A 48 6.69 -5.71 0.24
C ARG A 48 5.38 -4.98 -0.07
N VAL A 49 5.10 -4.71 -1.34
CA VAL A 49 3.82 -4.11 -1.76
C VAL A 49 2.64 -5.06 -1.49
N ILE A 50 2.78 -6.34 -1.82
CA ILE A 50 1.74 -7.36 -1.53
C ILE A 50 1.50 -7.48 -0.03
N GLU A 51 2.57 -7.45 0.76
CA GLU A 51 2.48 -7.46 2.21
C GLU A 51 1.72 -6.25 2.73
N TRP A 52 2.03 -5.04 2.25
CA TRP A 52 1.28 -3.83 2.60
C TRP A 52 -0.22 -3.95 2.20
N TYR A 53 -0.52 -4.45 1.00
CA TYR A 53 -1.89 -4.76 0.59
C TYR A 53 -2.57 -5.80 1.47
N SER A 54 -1.84 -6.75 2.02
CA SER A 54 -2.39 -7.79 2.90
C SER A 54 -2.89 -7.22 4.23
N GLN A 55 -2.49 -6.00 4.59
CA GLN A 55 -2.91 -5.32 5.82
C GLN A 55 -4.21 -4.52 5.66
N MET A 56 -4.73 -4.31 4.43
CA MET A 56 -5.88 -3.44 4.17
C MET A 56 -7.12 -4.19 3.68
N TRP A 57 -8.30 -3.67 4.02
CA TRP A 57 -9.56 -4.15 3.49
C TRP A 57 -9.64 -3.89 1.98
N GLY A 58 -9.84 -4.97 1.22
CA GLY A 58 -9.83 -4.92 -0.23
C GLY A 58 -8.45 -4.84 -0.87
N GLY A 59 -7.38 -5.15 -0.14
CA GLY A 59 -6.03 -5.20 -0.72
C GLY A 59 -5.86 -6.24 -1.84
N ARG A 60 -6.76 -7.22 -1.92
CA ARG A 60 -6.80 -8.24 -2.97
C ARG A 60 -7.10 -7.59 -4.33
N HIS A 61 -6.38 -8.00 -5.36
CA HIS A 61 -6.51 -7.50 -6.74
C HIS A 61 -6.06 -6.06 -6.98
N ASN A 62 -5.44 -5.40 -6.00
CA ASN A 62 -4.72 -4.16 -6.24
C ASN A 62 -3.58 -4.35 -7.23
N LEU A 63 -3.23 -3.29 -7.96
CA LEU A 63 -2.24 -3.35 -9.03
C LEU A 63 -0.87 -2.87 -8.56
N ILE A 64 0.16 -3.47 -9.14
CA ILE A 64 1.55 -3.04 -9.05
C ILE A 64 1.97 -2.65 -10.45
N VAL A 65 2.36 -1.40 -10.66
CA VAL A 65 2.64 -0.83 -11.99
C VAL A 65 4.08 -0.36 -12.05
N PRO A 66 4.93 -0.97 -12.89
CA PRO A 66 6.30 -0.50 -13.07
C PRO A 66 6.34 0.77 -13.93
N THR A 67 7.21 1.70 -13.55
CA THR A 67 7.46 2.96 -14.27
C THR A 67 8.89 3.43 -14.04
N ASN A 68 9.42 4.23 -14.98
CA ASN A 68 10.67 5.00 -14.79
C ASN A 68 10.43 6.38 -14.15
N GLY A 69 9.20 6.68 -13.74
CA GLY A 69 8.81 7.97 -13.17
C GLY A 69 8.57 9.09 -14.21
N ARG A 70 8.80 8.83 -15.49
CA ARG A 70 8.51 9.76 -16.60
C ARG A 70 7.32 9.32 -17.43
N SER A 71 7.13 8.01 -17.57
CA SER A 71 6.04 7.42 -18.35
C SER A 71 5.62 6.08 -17.77
N VAL A 72 4.37 5.69 -18.01
CA VAL A 72 3.89 4.31 -17.80
C VAL A 72 3.72 3.68 -19.18
N ARG A 73 4.11 2.41 -19.33
CA ARG A 73 3.93 1.69 -20.61
C ARG A 73 2.45 1.46 -20.89
N GLU A 74 2.06 1.51 -22.16
CA GLU A 74 0.64 1.53 -22.55
C GLU A 74 -0.12 0.27 -22.09
N GLU A 75 0.54 -0.89 -21.99
CA GLU A 75 -0.10 -2.10 -21.49
C GLU A 75 -0.53 -1.97 -20.02
N PHE A 76 0.27 -1.26 -19.20
CA PHE A 76 -0.11 -0.96 -17.82
C PHE A 76 -1.12 0.16 -17.73
N TRP A 77 -1.12 1.11 -18.67
CA TRP A 77 -2.18 2.09 -18.76
C TRP A 77 -3.54 1.44 -19.00
N PHE A 78 -3.62 0.55 -19.99
CA PHE A 78 -4.83 -0.20 -20.27
C PHE A 78 -5.37 -0.92 -19.02
N LEU A 79 -4.49 -1.57 -18.26
CA LEU A 79 -4.87 -2.23 -17.01
C LEU A 79 -5.32 -1.24 -15.93
N THR A 80 -4.60 -0.13 -15.77
CA THR A 80 -4.86 0.87 -14.72
C THR A 80 -6.16 1.61 -14.98
N GLU A 81 -6.42 2.01 -16.23
CA GLU A 81 -7.67 2.67 -16.64
C GLU A 81 -8.87 1.72 -16.50
N ALA A 82 -8.73 0.46 -16.92
CA ALA A 82 -9.79 -0.54 -16.74
C ALA A 82 -10.04 -0.86 -15.25
N PHE A 83 -9.00 -0.80 -14.42
CA PHE A 83 -9.09 -1.04 -12.99
C PHE A 83 -9.78 0.11 -12.26
N ASP A 84 -9.61 1.36 -12.71
CA ASP A 84 -10.20 2.57 -12.15
C ASP A 84 -9.86 2.73 -10.65
N PRO A 85 -8.58 3.02 -10.32
CA PRO A 85 -8.12 3.09 -8.93
C PRO A 85 -8.66 4.33 -8.21
N ASP A 86 -8.94 4.18 -6.92
CA ASP A 86 -9.27 5.32 -6.06
C ASP A 86 -8.01 6.10 -5.68
N TYR A 87 -6.91 5.38 -5.47
CA TYR A 87 -5.65 5.96 -5.02
C TYR A 87 -4.46 5.37 -5.76
N VAL A 88 -3.52 6.25 -6.10
CA VAL A 88 -2.21 5.89 -6.64
C VAL A 88 -1.16 6.20 -5.58
N TYR A 89 -0.32 5.22 -5.27
CA TYR A 89 0.83 5.32 -4.38
C TYR A 89 2.12 5.10 -5.16
N SER A 90 3.25 5.52 -4.59
CA SER A 90 4.57 5.12 -5.08
C SER A 90 5.31 4.30 -4.02
N TYR A 91 6.07 3.31 -4.45
CA TYR A 91 6.92 2.54 -3.54
C TYR A 91 8.31 3.18 -3.44
N ARG A 92 8.78 3.37 -2.21
CA ARG A 92 10.14 3.82 -1.89
C ARG A 92 10.92 2.70 -1.24
N LYS A 93 11.98 2.29 -1.93
CA LYS A 93 12.87 1.22 -1.48
C LYS A 93 13.95 1.78 -0.57
N THR A 94 14.11 1.20 0.61
CA THR A 94 15.02 1.67 1.65
C THR A 94 15.97 0.57 2.11
N MET A 95 16.93 0.89 2.96
CA MET A 95 17.85 -0.10 3.55
C MET A 95 17.12 -1.18 4.37
N LEU A 96 15.87 -0.92 4.78
CA LEU A 96 15.01 -1.91 5.38
C LEU A 96 14.63 -3.02 4.39
N ASP A 97 14.38 -2.70 3.11
CA ASP A 97 14.17 -3.71 2.06
C ASP A 97 15.39 -4.61 1.89
N PHE A 98 16.59 -4.03 1.94
CA PHE A 98 17.84 -4.78 1.84
C PHE A 98 18.04 -5.70 3.06
N LYS A 99 17.76 -5.21 4.28
CA LYS A 99 17.77 -6.02 5.51
C LYS A 99 16.82 -7.21 5.43
N LEU A 100 15.62 -7.02 4.88
CA LEU A 100 14.62 -8.07 4.77
C LEU A 100 14.93 -9.09 3.66
N SER A 101 15.50 -8.63 2.55
CA SER A 101 15.74 -9.47 1.38
C SER A 101 17.09 -10.21 1.39
N SER A 102 18.11 -9.63 2.04
CA SER A 102 19.47 -10.17 2.11
C SER A 102 20.08 -9.94 3.51
N PRO A 103 19.58 -10.59 4.58
CA PRO A 103 19.97 -10.30 5.96
C PRO A 103 21.47 -10.44 6.24
N GLU A 104 22.12 -11.43 5.63
CA GLU A 104 23.55 -11.69 5.82
C GLU A 104 24.42 -10.60 5.18
N GLU A 105 24.03 -10.13 3.99
CA GLU A 105 24.72 -9.05 3.30
C GLU A 105 24.50 -7.72 4.00
N TYR A 106 23.27 -7.48 4.47
CA TYR A 106 22.94 -6.33 5.31
C TYR A 106 23.79 -6.31 6.59
N SER A 107 23.91 -7.45 7.29
CA SER A 107 24.72 -7.54 8.50
C SER A 107 26.18 -7.14 8.25
N LYS A 108 26.77 -7.60 7.14
CA LYS A 108 28.12 -7.20 6.73
C LYS A 108 28.22 -5.71 6.44
N TRP A 109 27.24 -5.15 5.74
CA TRP A 109 27.18 -3.72 5.46
C TRP A 109 27.08 -2.90 6.77
N LEU A 110 26.23 -3.33 7.71
CA LEU A 110 26.04 -2.66 8.99
C LEU A 110 27.34 -2.66 9.82
N GLU A 111 28.03 -3.79 9.91
CA GLU A 111 29.33 -3.86 10.57
C GLU A 111 30.34 -2.88 9.95
N GLN A 112 30.38 -2.78 8.61
CA GLN A 112 31.26 -1.84 7.93
C GLN A 112 30.91 -0.38 8.26
N GLN A 113 29.62 -0.02 8.34
CA GLN A 113 29.21 1.32 8.73
C GLN A 113 29.60 1.64 10.18
N VAL A 114 29.39 0.69 11.10
CA VAL A 114 29.78 0.81 12.51
C VAL A 114 31.29 1.02 12.64
N GLU A 115 32.10 0.22 11.95
CA GLU A 115 33.57 0.36 11.94
C GLU A 115 34.03 1.72 11.39
N ASN A 116 33.42 2.17 10.30
CA ASN A 116 33.73 3.46 9.71
C ASN A 116 33.38 4.61 10.67
N PHE A 117 32.24 4.53 11.36
CA PHE A 117 31.81 5.52 12.33
C PHE A 117 32.75 5.60 13.54
N ILE A 118 33.11 4.46 14.13
CA ILE A 118 34.04 4.37 15.26
C ILE A 118 35.43 4.91 14.89
N ARG A 119 35.89 4.63 13.66
CA ARG A 119 37.16 5.17 13.17
C ARG A 119 37.15 6.69 13.08
N GLN A 120 36.02 7.29 12.70
CA GLN A 120 35.85 8.74 12.61
C GLN A 120 35.57 9.39 13.97
N ASN A 121 35.03 8.62 14.91
CA ASN A 121 34.68 9.08 16.26
C ASN A 121 35.29 8.12 17.32
N PRO A 122 36.62 8.21 17.56
CA PRO A 122 37.27 7.35 18.55
C PRO A 122 36.65 7.52 19.93
N GLY A 123 36.24 6.41 20.56
CA GLY A 123 35.62 6.39 21.89
C GLY A 123 34.09 6.28 21.90
N SER A 124 33.44 6.26 20.74
CA SER A 124 32.01 5.93 20.63
C SER A 124 31.74 4.48 21.04
N ASP A 125 30.60 4.26 21.72
CA ASP A 125 30.11 2.92 22.05
C ASP A 125 29.65 2.20 20.79
N ARG A 126 30.20 1.00 20.55
CA ARG A 126 29.92 0.19 19.37
C ARG A 126 28.45 -0.24 19.30
N GLU A 127 27.91 -0.74 20.41
CA GLU A 127 26.55 -1.30 20.42
C GLU A 127 25.53 -0.17 20.25
N PHE A 128 25.72 0.95 20.96
CA PHE A 128 24.88 2.12 20.76
C PHE A 128 24.95 2.64 19.31
N THR A 129 26.15 2.70 18.73
CA THR A 129 26.33 3.11 17.32
C THR A 129 25.60 2.16 16.37
N ARG A 130 25.71 0.85 16.61
CA ARG A 130 25.04 -0.18 15.81
C ARG A 130 23.52 -0.02 15.89
N GLU A 131 22.96 0.13 17.08
CA GLU A 131 21.52 0.34 17.28
C GLU A 131 21.03 1.63 16.63
N SER A 132 21.81 2.72 16.75
CA SER A 132 21.48 4.00 16.14
C SER A 132 21.43 3.91 14.61
N ILE A 133 22.44 3.27 13.98
CA ILE A 133 22.47 3.09 12.52
C ILE A 133 21.33 2.16 12.08
N ASP A 134 21.11 1.05 12.78
CA ASP A 134 20.04 0.10 12.47
C ASP A 134 18.64 0.72 12.63
N GLY A 135 18.46 1.65 13.57
CA GLY A 135 17.21 2.36 13.79
C GLY A 135 16.82 3.35 12.69
N GLU A 136 17.80 3.87 11.94
CA GLU A 136 17.57 4.87 10.89
C GLU A 136 17.42 4.29 9.48
N ILE A 137 17.59 2.97 9.31
CA ILE A 137 17.62 2.35 7.97
C ILE A 137 16.35 2.50 7.13
N GLY A 138 15.20 2.70 7.78
CA GLY A 138 13.94 3.00 7.08
C GLY A 138 13.96 4.35 6.38
N GLN A 139 14.90 5.25 6.71
CA GLN A 139 15.05 6.57 6.10
C GLN A 139 16.11 6.59 4.98
N PHE A 140 16.99 5.58 4.91
CA PHE A 140 18.01 5.50 3.87
C PHE A 140 17.44 4.88 2.60
N GLU A 141 17.14 5.72 1.61
CA GLU A 141 16.67 5.29 0.29
C GLU A 141 17.78 4.55 -0.48
N ILE A 142 17.48 3.35 -0.97
CA ILE A 142 18.34 2.61 -1.91
C ILE A 142 18.08 3.10 -3.33
N ASP A 143 16.81 3.32 -3.63
CA ASP A 143 16.34 3.70 -4.95
C ASP A 143 15.23 4.74 -4.81
N ARG A 144 15.40 5.85 -5.53
CA ARG A 144 14.51 6.99 -5.48
C ARG A 144 13.73 7.09 -6.77
N LEU A 145 12.51 6.54 -6.75
CA LEU A 145 11.55 6.72 -7.83
C LEU A 145 10.92 8.13 -7.73
N VAL A 146 11.41 9.06 -8.54
CA VAL A 146 10.83 10.41 -8.63
C VAL A 146 9.83 10.45 -9.77
N ILE A 147 8.56 10.70 -9.45
CA ILE A 147 7.52 10.86 -10.48
C ILE A 147 7.50 12.30 -10.99
N SER A 148 7.82 12.47 -12.27
CA SER A 148 7.84 13.76 -12.95
C SER A 148 6.47 14.43 -12.96
N ASP A 149 6.45 15.76 -12.98
CA ASP A 149 5.21 16.55 -13.07
C ASP A 149 4.39 16.17 -14.30
N ALA A 150 5.04 15.84 -15.43
CA ALA A 150 4.37 15.40 -16.65
C ALA A 150 3.59 14.10 -16.43
N LEU A 151 4.20 13.10 -15.79
CA LEU A 151 3.52 11.85 -15.47
C LEU A 151 2.43 12.05 -14.42
N GLN A 152 2.62 12.92 -13.44
CA GLN A 152 1.55 13.29 -12.50
C GLN A 152 0.33 13.85 -13.25
N GLN A 153 0.55 14.81 -14.16
CA GLN A 153 -0.54 15.36 -14.98
C GLN A 153 -1.20 14.30 -15.86
N GLU A 154 -0.43 13.37 -16.42
CA GLU A 154 -0.98 12.25 -17.20
C GLU A 154 -1.86 11.33 -16.35
N ILE A 155 -1.44 10.99 -15.13
CA ILE A 155 -2.23 10.20 -14.16
C ILE A 155 -3.54 10.93 -13.82
N LEU A 156 -3.50 12.23 -13.53
CA LEU A 156 -4.71 13.03 -13.25
C LEU A 156 -5.67 13.00 -14.43
N ASN A 157 -5.17 13.26 -15.65
CA ASN A 157 -6.00 13.36 -16.85
C ASN A 157 -6.65 12.03 -17.22
N ARG A 158 -5.93 10.91 -17.07
CA ARG A 158 -6.42 9.57 -17.46
C ARG A 158 -7.32 8.95 -16.41
N LEU A 159 -6.98 9.05 -15.13
CA LEU A 159 -7.66 8.28 -14.09
C LEU A 159 -8.74 9.06 -13.35
N ASN A 160 -8.57 10.36 -13.11
CA ASN A 160 -9.57 11.12 -12.37
C ASN A 160 -9.50 12.64 -12.62
N PRO A 161 -10.10 13.14 -13.72
CA PRO A 161 -10.09 14.56 -14.06
C PRO A 161 -10.91 15.43 -13.09
N PHE A 162 -11.71 14.83 -12.21
CA PHE A 162 -12.54 15.52 -11.22
C PHE A 162 -11.99 15.41 -9.79
N HIS A 163 -10.80 14.85 -9.60
CA HIS A 163 -10.21 14.76 -8.29
C HIS A 163 -9.82 16.17 -7.80
N PRO A 164 -10.34 16.66 -6.67
CA PRO A 164 -10.09 18.02 -6.20
C PRO A 164 -8.67 18.24 -5.63
N LYS A 165 -7.72 17.34 -5.90
CA LYS A 165 -6.35 17.40 -5.36
C LYS A 165 -5.34 17.56 -6.48
N ASP A 166 -4.43 18.52 -6.32
CA ASP A 166 -3.32 18.79 -7.24
C ASP A 166 -2.22 17.69 -7.22
N HIS A 167 -2.39 16.65 -6.42
CA HIS A 167 -1.44 15.54 -6.25
C HIS A 167 -2.11 14.20 -6.54
N PRO A 168 -1.92 13.63 -7.75
CA PRO A 168 -2.49 12.33 -8.14
C PRO A 168 -1.90 11.17 -7.32
N ILE A 169 -0.64 11.33 -6.95
CA ILE A 169 0.05 10.40 -6.06
C ILE A 169 -0.31 10.81 -4.65
N ARG A 170 -0.96 9.88 -3.95
CA ARG A 170 -1.46 10.14 -2.61
C ARG A 170 -0.34 10.20 -1.59
N ASP A 171 0.54 9.20 -1.63
CA ASP A 171 1.66 9.08 -0.71
C ASP A 171 2.71 8.10 -1.23
N THR A 172 3.78 7.97 -0.46
CA THR A 172 4.83 6.97 -0.62
C THR A 172 4.68 5.88 0.42
N VAL A 173 4.89 4.63 0.03
CA VAL A 173 4.90 3.47 0.93
C VAL A 173 6.27 2.78 0.86
N SER A 174 6.70 2.20 1.97
CA SER A 174 7.96 1.51 2.13
C SER A 174 7.79 0.22 2.96
N ALA A 175 8.86 -0.57 3.06
CA ALA A 175 8.82 -1.83 3.78
C ALA A 175 8.38 -1.65 5.25
N LEU A 176 7.52 -2.55 5.72
CA LEU A 176 6.94 -2.54 7.08
C LEU A 176 6.01 -1.36 7.40
N ASP A 177 5.68 -0.49 6.44
CA ASP A 177 4.71 0.58 6.67
C ASP A 177 3.32 0.02 7.01
N GLY A 178 2.60 0.76 7.85
CA GLY A 178 1.22 0.46 8.21
C GLY A 178 0.22 0.98 7.16
N VAL A 179 -1.04 0.64 7.37
CA VAL A 179 -2.15 1.16 6.56
C VAL A 179 -2.70 2.41 7.21
N HIS A 180 -2.58 3.54 6.50
CA HIS A 180 -3.02 4.85 6.99
C HIS A 180 -4.31 5.32 6.29
N TYR A 181 -4.99 6.29 6.91
CA TYR A 181 -6.18 6.93 6.35
C TYR A 181 -5.88 7.43 4.92
N PRO A 182 -6.70 7.09 3.92
CA PRO A 182 -8.12 6.74 3.98
C PRO A 182 -8.38 5.23 3.88
N LEU A 183 -7.32 4.44 3.79
CA LEU A 183 -7.41 2.99 3.66
C LEU A 183 -7.80 2.41 5.01
N THR A 184 -8.57 1.32 4.97
CA THR A 184 -9.05 0.66 6.18
C THR A 184 -8.13 -0.51 6.52
N SER A 185 -7.38 -0.39 7.63
CA SER A 185 -6.59 -1.51 8.15
C SER A 185 -7.49 -2.68 8.57
N LEU A 186 -7.09 -3.90 8.24
CA LEU A 186 -7.74 -5.13 8.70
C LEU A 186 -7.70 -5.27 10.22
N THR A 187 -6.69 -4.74 10.90
CA THR A 187 -6.62 -4.76 12.37
C THR A 187 -7.80 -4.04 13.03
N LYS A 188 -8.41 -3.06 12.34
CA LYS A 188 -9.62 -2.36 12.80
C LYS A 188 -10.91 -3.13 12.50
N ILE A 189 -10.86 -4.06 11.53
CA ILE A 189 -12.03 -4.83 11.10
C ILE A 189 -12.12 -6.15 11.88
N ILE A 190 -11.01 -6.89 11.96
CA ILE A 190 -10.96 -8.26 12.53
C ILE A 190 -11.67 -8.38 13.89
N PRO A 191 -11.49 -7.47 14.87
CA PRO A 191 -12.21 -7.54 16.15
C PRO A 191 -13.73 -7.60 16.07
N ASN A 192 -14.29 -7.09 14.97
CA ASN A 192 -15.72 -6.98 14.72
C ASN A 192 -16.23 -8.06 13.76
N THR A 193 -15.47 -9.15 13.58
CA THR A 193 -15.82 -10.25 12.68
C THR A 193 -15.81 -11.60 13.41
N ASP A 194 -16.42 -12.61 12.80
CA ASP A 194 -16.34 -14.00 13.24
C ASP A 194 -15.08 -14.71 12.70
N LEU A 195 -14.02 -13.96 12.35
CA LEU A 195 -12.78 -14.53 11.85
C LEU A 195 -12.06 -15.30 12.97
N VAL A 196 -11.98 -16.62 12.81
CA VAL A 196 -11.37 -17.50 13.81
C VAL A 196 -9.90 -17.79 13.53
N ARG A 197 -9.48 -17.77 12.25
CA ARG A 197 -8.15 -18.21 11.85
C ARG A 197 -7.55 -17.37 10.72
N ILE A 198 -6.25 -17.08 10.85
CA ILE A 198 -5.40 -16.53 9.80
C ILE A 198 -4.33 -17.57 9.46
N VAL A 199 -4.11 -17.82 8.17
CA VAL A 199 -3.12 -18.78 7.67
C VAL A 199 -2.04 -18.03 6.92
N ASP A 200 -0.79 -18.21 7.36
CA ASP A 200 0.39 -17.64 6.71
C ASP A 200 1.09 -18.71 5.87
N LEU A 201 0.92 -18.68 4.56
CA LEU A 201 1.51 -19.68 3.67
C LEU A 201 3.00 -19.43 3.46
N LYS A 202 3.83 -20.02 4.32
CA LYS A 202 5.28 -20.08 4.13
C LYS A 202 5.61 -21.23 3.20
N ALA A 203 6.10 -20.91 2.00
CA ALA A 203 6.45 -21.92 1.03
C ALA A 203 7.85 -21.67 0.48
N ASP A 204 8.70 -22.70 0.57
CA ASP A 204 10.08 -22.65 0.07
C ASP A 204 10.11 -22.98 -1.44
N PHE A 205 9.57 -22.06 -2.22
CA PHE A 205 9.59 -22.13 -3.69
C PHE A 205 10.52 -21.08 -4.28
N GLU A 206 10.82 -21.20 -5.57
CA GLU A 206 11.44 -20.11 -6.33
C GLU A 206 10.61 -18.81 -6.22
N LYS A 207 11.27 -17.65 -6.14
CA LYS A 207 10.62 -16.35 -5.91
C LYS A 207 9.49 -16.03 -6.89
N ALA A 208 9.61 -16.45 -8.16
CA ALA A 208 8.54 -16.26 -9.15
C ALA A 208 7.26 -17.03 -8.79
N ILE A 209 7.41 -18.26 -8.29
CA ILE A 209 6.28 -19.08 -7.83
C ILE A 209 5.70 -18.49 -6.54
N GLN A 210 6.56 -18.07 -5.61
CA GLN A 210 6.12 -17.37 -4.40
C GLN A 210 5.29 -16.13 -4.75
N LEU A 211 5.67 -15.36 -5.77
CA LEU A 211 4.92 -14.18 -6.21
C LEU A 211 3.51 -14.53 -6.69
N ILE A 212 3.36 -15.61 -7.46
CA ILE A 212 2.04 -16.10 -7.90
C ILE A 212 1.19 -16.47 -6.69
N ILE A 213 1.74 -17.23 -5.74
CA ILE A 213 1.04 -17.65 -4.52
C ILE A 213 0.63 -16.41 -3.71
N TYR A 214 1.57 -15.53 -3.38
CA TYR A 214 1.33 -14.33 -2.57
C TYR A 214 0.40 -13.33 -3.23
N SER A 215 0.35 -13.25 -4.57
CA SER A 215 -0.65 -12.43 -5.26
C SER A 215 -2.09 -12.88 -4.98
N ALA A 216 -2.29 -14.16 -4.68
CA ALA A 216 -3.59 -14.73 -4.38
C ALA A 216 -3.89 -14.80 -2.87
N THR A 217 -2.85 -15.06 -2.06
CA THR A 217 -3.00 -15.38 -0.63
C THR A 217 -2.59 -14.24 0.29
N GLY A 218 -1.90 -13.23 -0.23
CA GLY A 218 -1.24 -12.22 0.59
C GLY A 218 0.03 -12.74 1.27
N MET A 219 0.68 -11.86 2.02
CA MET A 219 1.91 -12.10 2.77
C MET A 219 1.83 -11.40 4.13
N LEU A 220 2.19 -12.10 5.22
CA LEU A 220 1.94 -11.64 6.59
C LEU A 220 3.21 -11.40 7.42
N SER A 221 4.40 -11.43 6.82
CA SER A 221 5.67 -11.46 7.58
C SER A 221 5.86 -10.29 8.56
N SER A 222 5.37 -9.10 8.22
CA SER A 222 5.36 -7.90 9.04
C SER A 222 4.02 -7.69 9.75
N PHE A 223 2.93 -8.11 9.10
CA PHE A 223 1.58 -8.00 9.65
C PHE A 223 1.43 -8.81 10.93
N GLN A 224 2.09 -9.97 11.07
CA GLN A 224 2.09 -10.73 12.32
C GLN A 224 2.55 -9.89 13.51
N LYS A 225 3.59 -9.07 13.36
CA LYS A 225 4.08 -8.21 14.44
C LYS A 225 3.05 -7.14 14.83
N ASN A 226 2.41 -6.52 13.85
CA ASN A 226 1.38 -5.50 14.08
C ASN A 226 0.08 -6.12 14.62
N LEU A 227 -0.30 -7.30 14.11
CA LEU A 227 -1.46 -8.06 14.54
C LEU A 227 -1.29 -8.57 15.97
N SER A 228 -0.11 -9.06 16.35
CA SER A 228 0.19 -9.47 17.73
C SER A 228 0.12 -8.31 18.71
N ASN A 229 0.55 -7.10 18.32
CA ASN A 229 0.49 -5.92 19.17
C ASN A 229 -0.92 -5.32 19.28
N GLU A 230 -1.66 -5.26 18.17
CA GLU A 230 -2.99 -4.61 18.13
C GLU A 230 -4.14 -5.55 18.48
N LEU A 231 -3.98 -6.86 18.28
CA LEU A 231 -4.98 -7.90 18.57
C LEU A 231 -4.54 -8.84 19.69
N GLN A 232 -3.63 -8.40 20.55
CA GLN A 232 -3.11 -9.19 21.67
C GLN A 232 -4.24 -9.76 22.53
N ASP A 233 -5.24 -8.94 22.86
CA ASP A 233 -6.41 -9.34 23.65
C ASP A 233 -7.25 -10.45 22.99
N LEU A 234 -7.34 -10.47 21.65
CA LEU A 234 -8.08 -11.51 20.91
C LEU A 234 -7.29 -12.82 20.82
N HIS A 235 -5.97 -12.72 20.74
CA HIS A 235 -5.07 -13.86 20.77
C HIS A 235 -5.04 -14.49 22.18
N GLU A 236 -4.91 -13.68 23.23
CA GLU A 236 -4.92 -14.11 24.63
C GLU A 236 -6.26 -14.72 25.05
N SER A 237 -7.38 -14.22 24.50
CA SER A 237 -8.71 -14.82 24.72
C SER A 237 -8.99 -16.07 23.88
N GLY A 238 -8.07 -16.49 23.01
CA GLY A 238 -8.22 -17.67 22.14
C GLY A 238 -9.25 -17.51 21.02
N ARG A 239 -9.76 -16.29 20.78
CA ARG A 239 -10.77 -16.00 19.74
C ARG A 239 -10.17 -15.94 18.33
N LEU A 240 -8.88 -15.64 18.22
CA LEU A 240 -8.17 -15.59 16.94
C LEU A 240 -6.91 -16.47 17.02
N GLN A 241 -6.80 -17.46 16.13
CA GLN A 241 -5.63 -18.31 15.99
C GLN A 241 -4.84 -17.92 14.75
N VAL A 242 -3.55 -17.60 14.92
CA VAL A 242 -2.60 -17.49 13.80
C VAL A 242 -1.91 -18.83 13.69
N ALA A 243 -2.20 -19.58 12.62
CA ALA A 243 -1.64 -20.90 12.44
C ALA A 243 -0.53 -20.88 11.39
N GLU A 244 0.59 -21.50 11.72
CA GLU A 244 1.54 -21.93 10.70
C GLU A 244 0.94 -23.13 9.93
N PRO A 245 1.20 -23.25 8.63
CA PRO A 245 0.72 -24.37 7.83
C PRO A 245 1.33 -25.66 8.39
N GLU A 246 0.50 -26.68 8.64
CA GLU A 246 0.97 -28.04 8.89
C GLU A 246 1.68 -28.53 7.63
N ARG A 247 2.92 -29.00 7.78
CA ARG A 247 3.80 -29.45 6.69
C ARG A 247 3.30 -30.73 6.02
#